data_AF-A0A7C9VSN4-F1
#
_entry.id   AF-A0A7C9VSN4-F1
#
_cell.length_a   1.000
_cell.length_b   1.000
_cell.length_c   1.000
_cell.angle_alpha   90.00
_cell.angle_beta   90.00
_cell.angle_gamma   90.00
#
_symmetry.space_group_name_H-M   'P 1'
#
loop_
_entity.id
_entity.type
_entity.pdbx_description
1 polymer ?
#
loop_
_entity_poly.entity_id
_entity_poly.type
_entity_poly.pdbx_seq_one_letter_code
_entity_poly.pdbx_strand_id
1 'polypeptide(L)'
;MRAAGDFYRYHRAHDDLTYSDRVIYSPRVPVFRDDKGNLLPEPYEVSFLTAAAPNRSAIVRNQPERAAGIPAALLRRAVRVLHVAAAHGHRRLVLGAWGCGVFGNDPAVVAETFRLALLDNRYFDHVVFAVLDRQKGTSTLAAFVEALT
;
A
#
# COMPACT_ATOMS: atom_id res chain seq x y z
N MET A 1 -8.55 -18.82 -6.93
CA MET A 1 -7.46 -18.20 -7.73
C MET A 1 -7.91 -17.37 -8.94
N ARG A 2 -9.15 -17.45 -9.45
CA ARG A 2 -9.60 -16.70 -10.65
C ARG A 2 -9.51 -15.17 -10.53
N ALA A 3 -9.82 -14.61 -9.35
CA ALA A 3 -9.85 -13.17 -9.09
C ALA A 3 -8.48 -12.46 -9.29
N ALA A 4 -7.36 -13.13 -9.01
CA ALA A 4 -6.03 -12.55 -9.24
C ALA A 4 -5.76 -12.39 -10.75
N GLY A 5 -6.22 -13.33 -11.57
CA GLY A 5 -6.07 -13.25 -13.04
C GLY A 5 -6.76 -12.04 -13.65
N ASP A 6 -7.95 -11.69 -13.15
CA ASP A 6 -8.71 -10.53 -13.61
C ASP A 6 -8.04 -9.20 -13.25
N PHE A 7 -7.44 -9.10 -12.06
CA PHE A 7 -6.67 -7.93 -11.65
C PHE A 7 -5.58 -7.61 -12.69
N TYR A 8 -4.70 -8.58 -12.96
CA TYR A 8 -3.59 -8.34 -13.87
C TYR A 8 -4.03 -8.21 -15.33
N ARG A 9 -5.05 -8.96 -15.77
CA ARG A 9 -5.62 -8.79 -17.13
C ARG A 9 -6.13 -7.38 -17.33
N TYR A 10 -6.86 -6.84 -16.35
CA TYR A 10 -7.34 -5.47 -16.43
C TYR A 10 -6.19 -4.47 -16.54
N HIS A 11 -5.20 -4.51 -15.64
CA HIS A 11 -4.10 -3.54 -15.66
C HIS A 11 -3.17 -3.69 -16.86
N ARG A 12 -3.13 -4.85 -17.53
CA ARG A 12 -2.41 -5.01 -18.80
C ARG A 12 -3.19 -4.49 -20.00
N ALA A 13 -4.52 -4.53 -19.94
CA ALA A 13 -5.39 -4.06 -21.01
C ALA A 13 -5.66 -2.54 -20.96
N HIS A 14 -5.28 -1.87 -19.87
CA HIS A 14 -5.43 -0.42 -19.68
C HIS A 14 -4.06 0.22 -19.49
N ASP A 15 -3.77 1.25 -20.27
CA ASP A 15 -2.53 2.01 -20.23
C ASP A 15 -2.48 3.07 -19.11
N ASP A 16 -3.58 3.28 -18.39
CA ASP A 16 -3.67 4.22 -17.27
C ASP A 16 -2.70 3.87 -16.13
N LEU A 17 -1.68 4.71 -15.95
CA LEU A 17 -0.61 4.52 -14.96
C LEU A 17 -1.04 4.89 -13.53
N THR A 18 -2.25 5.43 -13.36
CA THR A 18 -2.88 5.58 -12.03
C THR A 18 -3.43 4.24 -11.51
N TYR A 19 -3.58 3.23 -12.38
CA TYR A 19 -4.21 1.93 -12.14
C TYR A 19 -5.67 2.05 -11.65
N SER A 20 -6.18 1.04 -10.94
CA SER A 20 -7.58 1.00 -10.48
C SER A 20 -7.65 0.68 -9.00
N ASP A 21 -8.81 0.88 -8.38
CA ASP A 21 -9.02 0.63 -6.94
C ASP A 21 -9.35 -0.83 -6.61
N ARG A 22 -8.97 -1.75 -7.50
CA ARG A 22 -9.05 -3.19 -7.26
C ARG A 22 -8.10 -3.58 -6.14
N VAL A 23 -8.58 -4.46 -5.26
CA VAL A 23 -7.80 -5.06 -4.18
C VAL A 23 -7.97 -6.57 -4.27
N ILE A 24 -6.87 -7.31 -4.29
CA ILE A 24 -6.90 -8.76 -4.07
C ILE A 24 -6.77 -8.99 -2.57
N TYR A 25 -7.72 -9.71 -1.97
CA TYR A 25 -7.62 -10.20 -0.60
C TYR A 25 -7.15 -11.66 -0.62
N SER A 26 -6.06 -11.93 0.10
CA SER A 26 -5.44 -13.25 0.22
C SER A 26 -5.45 -13.67 1.69
N PRO A 27 -6.41 -14.50 2.13
CA PRO A 27 -6.49 -14.93 3.52
C PRO A 27 -5.44 -15.99 3.86
N ARG A 28 -4.97 -15.99 5.11
CA ARG A 28 -4.16 -17.07 5.71
C ARG A 28 -2.97 -17.51 4.87
N VAL A 29 -2.20 -16.55 4.37
CA VAL A 29 -0.98 -16.80 3.62
C VAL A 29 0.14 -17.15 4.61
N PRO A 30 0.82 -18.29 4.45
CA PRO A 30 1.91 -18.67 5.34
C PRO A 30 3.15 -17.82 5.06
N VAL A 31 3.68 -17.19 6.11
CA VAL A 31 5.03 -16.62 6.13
C VAL A 31 5.95 -17.66 6.74
N PHE A 32 6.90 -18.14 5.95
CA PHE A 32 7.76 -19.28 6.30
C PHE A 32 9.26 -18.94 6.22
N ARG A 33 9.62 -17.67 5.97
CA ARG A 33 11.01 -17.19 5.97
C ARG A 33 11.16 -15.89 6.74
N ASP A 34 12.34 -15.68 7.34
CA ASP A 34 12.74 -14.43 7.99
C ASP A 34 13.32 -13.40 7.00
N ASP A 35 13.68 -12.21 7.49
CA ASP A 35 14.25 -11.12 6.69
C ASP A 35 15.62 -11.46 6.06
N LYS A 36 16.31 -12.49 6.58
CA LYS A 36 17.57 -13.01 6.04
C LYS A 36 17.34 -14.15 5.03
N GLY A 37 16.09 -14.58 4.82
CA GLY A 37 15.68 -15.65 3.93
C GLY A 37 15.76 -17.05 4.53
N ASN A 38 16.07 -17.20 5.82
CA ASN A 38 16.11 -18.50 6.48
C ASN A 38 14.69 -19.04 6.67
N LEU A 39 14.51 -20.37 6.60
CA LEU A 39 13.22 -20.99 6.94
C LEU A 39 12.92 -20.81 8.42
N LEU A 40 11.67 -20.44 8.73
CA LEU A 40 11.18 -20.41 10.10
C LEU A 40 10.94 -21.84 10.60
N PRO A 41 11.22 -22.13 11.89
CA PRO A 41 10.88 -23.42 12.49
C PRO A 41 9.37 -23.72 12.43
N GLU A 42 8.54 -22.68 12.57
CA GLU A 42 7.08 -22.74 12.44
C GLU A 42 6.58 -21.55 11.62
N PRO A 43 5.92 -21.78 10.47
CA PRO A 43 5.28 -20.71 9.71
C PRO A 43 4.11 -20.08 10.49
N TYR A 44 3.91 -18.79 10.30
CA TYR A 44 2.72 -18.10 10.81
C TYR A 44 1.86 -17.57 9.65
N GLU A 45 0.56 -17.46 9.86
CA GLU A 45 -0.37 -16.99 8.83
C GLU A 45 -0.66 -15.49 8.97
N VAL A 46 -0.69 -14.79 7.83
CA VAL A 46 -1.18 -13.40 7.73
C VAL A 46 -2.15 -13.28 6.56
N SER A 47 -2.97 -12.23 6.53
CA SER A 47 -3.73 -11.90 5.33
C SER A 47 -3.07 -10.76 4.57
N PHE A 48 -2.99 -10.87 3.24
CA PHE A 48 -2.47 -9.80 2.38
C PHE A 48 -3.58 -9.06 1.66
N LEU A 49 -3.39 -7.74 1.54
CA LEU A 49 -4.16 -6.85 0.68
C LEU A 49 -3.25 -6.38 -0.44
N THR A 50 -3.49 -6.85 -1.67
CA THR A 50 -2.70 -6.45 -2.83
C THR A 50 -3.44 -5.36 -3.60
N ALA A 51 -2.87 -4.15 -3.60
CA ALA A 51 -3.34 -3.00 -4.37
C ALA A 51 -2.14 -2.22 -4.93
N ALA A 52 -2.24 -1.74 -6.17
CA ALA A 52 -1.18 -0.97 -6.81
C ALA A 52 -1.30 0.51 -6.44
N ALA A 53 -0.23 1.14 -5.93
CA ALA A 53 -0.17 2.60 -5.82
C ALA A 53 -0.07 3.22 -7.23
N PRO A 54 -0.49 4.47 -7.46
CA PRO A 54 -0.22 5.15 -8.73
C PRO A 54 1.28 5.16 -9.04
N ASN A 55 1.67 4.90 -10.29
CA ASN A 55 3.07 4.95 -10.69
C ASN A 55 3.47 6.39 -11.04
N ARG A 56 3.69 7.22 -10.01
CA ARG A 56 4.02 8.66 -10.18
C ARG A 56 5.20 8.87 -11.12
N SER A 57 6.28 8.11 -10.96
CA SER A 57 7.46 8.19 -11.82
C SER A 57 7.12 8.02 -13.30
N ALA A 58 6.25 7.06 -13.64
CA ALA A 58 5.84 6.84 -15.01
C ALA A 58 4.77 7.85 -15.48
N ILE A 59 3.84 8.25 -14.61
CA ILE A 59 2.84 9.28 -14.91
C ILE A 59 3.52 10.59 -15.30
N VAL A 60 4.43 11.10 -14.48
CA VAL A 60 5.11 12.39 -14.75
C VAL A 60 5.86 12.37 -16.09
N ARG A 61 6.40 11.23 -16.49
CA ARG A 61 7.15 11.08 -17.74
C ARG A 61 6.26 10.87 -18.96
N ASN A 62 5.22 10.04 -18.84
CA ASN A 62 4.49 9.48 -19.99
C ASN A 62 3.03 9.97 -20.09
N GLN A 63 2.45 10.44 -18.98
CA GLN A 63 1.05 10.90 -18.85
C GLN A 63 0.96 12.12 -17.91
N PRO A 64 1.74 13.19 -18.14
CA PRO A 64 1.89 14.30 -17.19
C PRO A 64 0.57 15.01 -16.86
N GLU A 65 -0.41 15.00 -17.78
CA GLU A 65 -1.76 15.53 -17.58
C GLU A 65 -2.51 14.86 -16.42
N ARG A 66 -2.11 13.64 -16.04
CA ARG A 66 -2.72 12.88 -14.93
C ARG A 66 -2.03 13.13 -13.59
N ALA A 67 -0.89 13.82 -13.56
CA ALA A 67 -0.10 13.99 -12.35
C ALA A 67 -0.89 14.68 -11.21
N ALA A 68 -1.73 15.66 -11.56
CA ALA A 68 -2.58 16.37 -10.59
C ALA A 68 -3.59 15.45 -9.88
N GLY A 69 -3.96 14.31 -10.49
CA GLY A 69 -4.91 13.35 -9.93
C GLY A 69 -4.30 12.34 -8.95
N ILE A 70 -2.97 12.30 -8.81
CA ILE A 70 -2.27 11.29 -7.98
C ILE A 70 -2.71 11.32 -6.51
N PRO A 71 -2.78 12.48 -5.82
CA PRO A 71 -3.21 12.52 -4.42
C PRO A 71 -4.63 11.96 -4.21
N ALA A 72 -5.56 12.33 -5.09
CA ALA A 72 -6.93 11.82 -5.02
C ALA A 72 -7.02 10.31 -5.27
N ALA A 73 -6.22 9.78 -6.20
CA ALA A 73 -6.14 8.34 -6.46
C ALA A 73 -5.52 7.58 -5.28
N LEU A 74 -4.48 8.12 -4.64
CA LEU A 74 -3.88 7.56 -3.43
C LEU A 74 -4.91 7.47 -2.30
N LEU A 75 -5.59 8.57 -1.99
CA LEU A 75 -6.57 8.61 -0.89
C LEU A 75 -7.74 7.67 -1.12
N ARG A 76 -8.38 7.73 -2.29
CA ARG A 76 -9.51 6.85 -2.62
C ARG A 76 -9.14 5.37 -2.47
N ARG A 77 -7.92 5.02 -2.89
CA ARG A 77 -7.45 3.63 -2.85
C ARG A 77 -6.97 3.20 -1.47
N ALA A 78 -6.34 4.08 -0.70
CA ALA A 78 -6.01 3.83 0.70
C ALA A 78 -7.27 3.53 1.52
N VAL A 79 -8.32 4.36 1.37
CA VAL A 79 -9.64 4.12 1.99
C VAL A 79 -10.22 2.78 1.56
N ARG A 80 -10.12 2.43 0.26
CA ARG A 80 -10.60 1.13 -0.23
C ARG A 80 -9.84 -0.04 0.40
N VAL A 81 -8.52 0.04 0.54
CA VAL A 81 -7.69 -0.98 1.19
C VAL A 81 -8.12 -1.17 2.65
N LEU A 82 -8.31 -0.07 3.38
CA LEU A 82 -8.79 -0.12 4.77
C LEU A 82 -10.19 -0.73 4.86
N HIS A 83 -11.13 -0.33 4.00
CA HIS A 83 -12.48 -0.93 3.99
C HIS A 83 -12.47 -2.43 3.68
N VAL A 84 -11.61 -2.89 2.76
CA VAL A 84 -11.48 -4.34 2.50
C VAL A 84 -10.94 -5.06 3.73
N ALA A 85 -9.94 -4.48 4.42
CA ALA A 85 -9.42 -5.06 5.65
C ALA A 85 -10.51 -5.18 6.74
N ALA A 86 -11.25 -4.10 6.97
CA ALA A 86 -12.33 -4.04 7.95
C ALA A 86 -13.48 -5.00 7.61
N ALA A 87 -13.88 -5.09 6.34
CA ALA A 87 -14.91 -6.01 5.87
C ALA A 87 -14.54 -7.49 6.07
N HIS A 88 -13.25 -7.81 6.10
CA HIS A 88 -12.73 -9.13 6.42
C HIS A 88 -12.40 -9.33 7.92
N GLY A 89 -12.77 -8.39 8.78
CA GLY A 89 -12.63 -8.50 10.23
C GLY A 89 -11.23 -8.28 10.78
N HIS A 90 -10.29 -7.76 9.97
CA HIS A 90 -8.94 -7.46 10.46
C HIS A 90 -8.99 -6.24 11.37
N ARG A 91 -8.53 -6.39 12.61
CA ARG A 91 -8.42 -5.28 13.60
C ARG A 91 -6.99 -4.77 13.76
N ARG A 92 -6.00 -5.48 13.22
CA ARG A 92 -4.58 -5.10 13.32
C ARG A 92 -3.98 -5.05 11.91
N LEU A 93 -3.31 -3.95 11.58
CA LEU A 93 -2.75 -3.72 10.25
C LEU A 93 -1.25 -3.45 10.31
N VAL A 94 -0.56 -3.90 9.26
CA VAL A 94 0.79 -3.46 8.93
C VAL A 94 0.74 -2.77 7.58
N LEU A 95 1.03 -1.47 7.57
CA LEU A 95 1.11 -0.59 6.41
C LEU A 95 2.57 -0.12 6.24
N GLY A 96 2.82 0.81 5.31
CA GLY A 96 4.15 1.39 5.12
C GLY A 96 4.20 2.37 3.96
N ALA A 97 5.41 2.61 3.46
CA ALA A 97 5.73 3.55 2.38
C ALA A 97 5.25 3.08 0.99
N TRP A 98 3.94 2.89 0.86
CA TRP A 98 3.29 2.32 -0.32
C TRP A 98 3.53 3.17 -1.57
N GLY A 99 4.22 2.59 -2.54
CA GLY A 99 4.55 3.27 -3.80
C GLY A 99 5.66 4.32 -3.71
N CYS A 100 6.37 4.44 -2.58
CA CYS A 100 7.43 5.44 -2.39
C CYS A 100 8.80 5.03 -2.98
N GLY A 101 8.97 3.75 -3.32
CA GLY A 101 10.18 3.24 -3.99
C GLY A 101 10.16 3.49 -5.50
N VAL A 102 10.17 2.41 -6.29
CA VAL A 102 10.19 2.48 -7.78
C VAL A 102 9.10 3.38 -8.37
N PHE A 103 7.91 3.39 -7.76
CA PHE A 103 6.78 4.20 -8.22
C PHE A 103 6.93 5.71 -7.91
N GLY A 104 7.88 6.08 -7.06
CA GLY A 104 8.32 7.46 -6.83
C GLY A 104 7.24 8.39 -6.28
N ASN A 105 6.28 7.86 -5.52
CA ASN A 105 5.38 8.70 -4.73
C ASN A 105 6.17 9.36 -3.59
N ASP A 106 5.78 10.58 -3.24
CA ASP A 106 6.37 11.30 -2.12
C ASP A 106 5.95 10.63 -0.79
N PRO A 107 6.90 10.20 0.06
CA PRO A 107 6.61 9.62 1.37
C PRO A 107 5.70 10.48 2.25
N ALA A 108 5.87 11.82 2.24
CA ALA A 108 5.05 12.72 3.04
C ALA A 108 3.58 12.71 2.57
N VAL A 109 3.37 12.70 1.25
CA VAL A 109 2.02 12.60 0.66
C VAL A 109 1.36 11.27 0.99
N VAL A 110 2.11 10.16 0.95
CA VAL A 110 1.56 8.83 1.27
C VAL A 110 1.27 8.70 2.77
N ALA A 111 2.13 9.22 3.64
CA ALA A 111 1.90 9.22 5.08
C ALA A 111 0.66 10.05 5.43
N GLU A 112 0.55 11.28 4.91
CA GLU A 112 -0.62 12.15 5.08
C GLU A 112 -1.89 11.48 4.53
N THR A 113 -1.79 10.79 3.39
CA THR A 113 -2.91 10.05 2.82
C THR A 113 -3.46 9.00 3.81
N PHE A 114 -2.59 8.22 4.44
CA PHE A 114 -3.02 7.24 5.43
C PHE A 114 -3.51 7.88 6.73
N ARG A 115 -2.90 8.99 7.16
CA ARG A 115 -3.40 9.79 8.30
C ARG A 115 -4.85 10.23 8.06
N LEU A 116 -5.14 10.80 6.89
CA LEU A 116 -6.48 11.21 6.49
C LEU A 116 -7.44 10.03 6.36
N ALA A 117 -7.01 8.92 5.74
CA ALA A 117 -7.83 7.73 5.58
C ALA A 117 -8.18 7.03 6.91
N LEU A 118 -7.37 7.25 7.95
CA LEU A 118 -7.57 6.72 9.30
C LEU A 118 -8.23 7.72 10.27
N LEU A 119 -8.56 8.94 9.82
CA LEU A 119 -9.09 10.00 10.70
C LEU A 119 -10.36 9.57 11.46
N ASP A 120 -11.28 8.85 10.80
CA ASP A 120 -12.48 8.27 11.41
C ASP A 120 -12.37 6.74 11.54
N ASN A 121 -11.17 6.24 11.91
CA ASN A 121 -10.96 4.81 12.12
C ASN A 121 -11.79 4.31 13.32
N ARG A 122 -12.71 3.38 13.04
CA ARG A 122 -13.53 2.67 14.05
C ARG A 122 -13.31 1.17 14.07
N TYR A 123 -12.46 0.65 13.19
CA TYR A 123 -12.33 -0.79 12.93
C TYR A 123 -11.03 -1.37 13.48
N PHE A 124 -9.94 -0.62 13.42
CA PHE A 124 -8.61 -1.12 13.77
C PHE A 124 -8.20 -0.71 15.18
N ASP A 125 -7.76 -1.70 15.97
CA ASP A 125 -7.16 -1.53 17.29
C ASP A 125 -5.71 -1.07 17.21
N HIS A 126 -5.00 -1.51 16.16
CA HIS A 126 -3.57 -1.30 16.06
C HIS A 126 -3.14 -1.21 14.60
N VAL A 127 -2.51 -0.11 14.23
CA VAL A 127 -1.96 0.11 12.90
C VAL A 127 -0.47 0.40 13.05
N VAL A 128 0.36 -0.43 12.42
CA VAL A 128 1.81 -0.24 12.38
C VAL A 128 2.20 0.23 10.98
N PHE A 129 3.03 1.26 10.90
CA PHE A 129 3.69 1.65 9.65
C PHE A 129 5.12 1.11 9.65
N ALA A 130 5.31 -0.07 9.06
CA ALA A 130 6.60 -0.73 8.98
C ALA A 130 7.42 -0.18 7.79
N VAL A 131 8.18 0.90 8.04
CA VAL A 131 8.96 1.60 7.02
C VAL A 131 10.43 1.22 7.12
N LEU A 132 10.85 0.24 6.32
CA LEU A 132 12.27 -0.09 6.16
C LEU A 132 12.94 0.94 5.25
N ASP A 133 13.66 1.88 5.86
CA ASP A 133 14.43 2.89 5.14
C ASP A 133 15.94 2.68 5.33
N ARG A 134 16.63 2.33 4.24
CA ARG A 134 18.08 2.14 4.20
C ARG A 134 18.81 3.31 3.55
N GLN A 135 18.11 4.39 3.22
CA GLN A 135 18.70 5.56 2.59
C GLN A 135 19.44 6.41 3.62
N LYS A 136 20.49 7.10 3.17
CA LYS A 136 21.22 8.05 4.02
C LYS A 136 20.26 9.17 4.46
N GLY A 137 20.11 9.36 5.77
CA GLY A 137 19.21 10.36 6.35
C GLY A 137 17.76 9.88 6.58
N THR A 138 17.43 8.62 6.24
CA THR A 138 16.15 7.97 6.57
C THR A 138 14.90 8.83 6.27
N SER A 139 14.91 9.53 5.13
CA SER A 139 13.89 10.52 4.80
C SER A 139 12.48 9.95 4.64
N THR A 140 12.36 8.69 4.22
CA THR A 140 11.06 8.01 4.11
C THR A 140 10.52 7.73 5.50
N LEU A 141 11.35 7.18 6.41
CA LEU A 141 10.92 6.94 7.78
C LEU A 141 10.56 8.26 8.48
N ALA A 142 11.39 9.29 8.32
CA ALA A 142 11.16 10.61 8.92
C ALA A 142 9.81 11.21 8.51
N ALA A 143 9.46 11.15 7.22
CA ALA A 143 8.17 11.64 6.74
C ALA A 143 6.96 10.92 7.37
N PHE A 144 7.07 9.61 7.60
CA PHE A 144 6.02 8.85 8.28
C PHE A 144 5.94 9.17 9.77
N VAL A 145 7.08 9.38 10.44
CA VAL A 145 7.09 9.80 11.84
C VAL A 145 6.43 11.18 11.97
N GLU A 146 6.84 12.16 11.17
CA GLU A 146 6.32 13.53 11.21
C GLU A 146 4.80 13.59 10.99
N ALA A 147 4.27 12.87 10.00
CA ALA A 147 2.86 12.91 9.68
C ALA A 147 1.96 12.12 10.66
N LEU A 148 2.51 11.14 11.39
CA LEU A 148 1.71 10.22 12.23
C LEU A 148 1.92 10.42 13.73
N THR A 149 2.56 11.53 14.11
CA THR A 149 2.62 12.00 15.50
C THR A 149 1.32 12.74 15.86
#